data_AF-A0A060RMD7-F1
#
_entry.id   AF-A0A060RMD7-F1
#
_cell.length_a   1.000
_cell.length_b   1.000
_cell.length_c   1.000
_cell.angle_alpha   90.00
_cell.angle_beta   90.00
_cell.angle_gamma   90.00
#
_symmetry.space_group_name_H-M   'P 1'
#
loop_
_entity.id
_entity.type
_entity.pdbx_description
1 polymer ?
#
loop_
_entity_poly.entity_id
_entity_poly.type
_entity_poly.pdbx_seq_one_letter_code
_entity_poly.pdbx_strand_id
1 'polypeptide(L)'
;PVWGLVSGLWYGTWLQYLSAKALPAGIKKGIEVGITEIIKIFETTRTSKVPEITLEQILSSGKFTKSVSLFDMAKHISTMYEELQAQGFGQFWSQIDGMVNDEGIVIFNTRNSASIAAVANAVEEGKAAAIAVEHAKYTHLYNAIGYSFLAILIIVLVMIIIYLVLRYRRKKKMKKKAEYTKLLNQ
;
A
#
# COMPACT_ATOMS: atom_id res chain seq x y z
N PRO A 1 -3.56 -15.46 29.87
CA PRO A 1 -2.29 -15.84 29.18
C PRO A 1 -2.47 -16.29 27.71
N VAL A 2 -3.49 -17.10 27.39
CA VAL A 2 -3.69 -17.67 26.04
C VAL A 2 -4.25 -16.66 25.02
N TRP A 3 -5.05 -15.69 25.48
CA TRP A 3 -5.71 -14.69 24.62
C TRP A 3 -4.76 -13.73 23.88
N GLY A 4 -3.54 -13.50 24.41
CA GLY A 4 -2.52 -12.69 23.73
C GLY A 4 -1.67 -13.47 22.73
N LEU A 5 -1.57 -14.79 22.91
CA LEU A 5 -0.72 -15.65 22.09
C LEU A 5 -1.44 -16.03 20.78
N VAL A 6 -2.76 -16.23 20.84
CA VAL A 6 -3.60 -16.46 19.67
C VAL A 6 -3.71 -15.19 18.82
N SER A 7 -3.94 -14.02 19.42
CA SER A 7 -4.03 -12.76 18.66
C SER A 7 -2.73 -12.37 17.96
N GLY A 8 -1.57 -12.64 18.58
CA GLY A 8 -0.25 -12.45 17.95
C GLY A 8 -0.01 -13.36 16.74
N LEU A 9 -0.42 -14.64 16.83
CA LEU A 9 -0.31 -15.57 15.69
C LEU A 9 -1.18 -15.13 14.50
N TRP A 10 -2.42 -14.73 14.76
CA TRP A 10 -3.34 -14.25 13.72
C TRP A 10 -2.86 -12.95 13.07
N TYR A 11 -2.28 -12.03 13.86
CA TYR A 11 -1.71 -10.80 13.32
C TYR A 11 -0.45 -11.08 12.48
N GLY A 12 0.40 -12.00 12.92
CA GLY A 12 1.61 -12.42 12.20
C GLY A 12 1.29 -13.07 10.85
N THR A 13 0.35 -14.01 10.81
CA THR A 13 -0.06 -14.67 9.55
C THR A 13 -0.73 -13.68 8.59
N TRP A 14 -1.53 -12.75 9.10
CA TRP A 14 -2.12 -11.68 8.31
C TRP A 14 -1.05 -10.76 7.70
N LEU A 15 -0.06 -10.33 8.48
CA LEU A 15 1.01 -9.48 7.99
C LEU A 15 1.86 -10.19 6.91
N GLN A 16 2.13 -11.48 7.09
CA GLN A 16 2.81 -12.30 6.10
C GLN A 16 1.98 -12.45 4.81
N TYR A 17 0.66 -12.64 4.94
CA TYR A 17 -0.26 -12.69 3.79
C TYR A 17 -0.29 -11.35 3.02
N LEU A 18 -0.40 -10.22 3.73
CA LEU A 18 -0.35 -8.90 3.12
C LEU A 18 0.98 -8.67 2.39
N SER A 19 2.10 -9.03 3.02
CA SER A 19 3.43 -8.93 2.41
C SER A 19 3.55 -9.80 1.15
N ALA A 20 3.06 -11.04 1.21
CA ALA A 20 3.06 -11.97 0.08
C ALA A 20 2.23 -11.46 -1.11
N LYS A 21 1.19 -10.65 -0.88
CA LYS A 21 0.39 -10.04 -1.93
C LYS A 21 0.93 -8.70 -2.42
N ALA A 22 1.49 -7.91 -1.51
CA ALA A 22 2.07 -6.60 -1.82
C ALA A 22 3.34 -6.71 -2.66
N LEU A 23 4.21 -7.68 -2.34
CA LEU A 23 5.48 -7.89 -3.05
C LEU A 23 5.31 -8.08 -4.57
N PRO A 24 4.51 -9.05 -5.08
CA PRO A 24 4.35 -9.23 -6.52
C PRO A 24 3.69 -8.02 -7.21
N ALA A 25 2.78 -7.33 -6.52
CA ALA A 25 2.15 -6.12 -7.05
C ALA A 25 3.14 -4.95 -7.18
N GLY A 26 3.99 -4.75 -6.16
CA GLY A 26 5.08 -3.79 -6.20
C GLY A 26 6.08 -4.10 -7.30
N ILE A 27 6.51 -5.35 -7.41
CA ILE A 27 7.42 -5.79 -8.47
C ILE A 27 6.82 -5.52 -9.85
N LYS A 28 5.57 -5.92 -10.08
CA LYS A 28 4.86 -5.68 -11.35
C LYS A 28 4.89 -4.18 -11.71
N LYS A 29 4.52 -3.32 -10.76
CA LYS A 29 4.49 -1.87 -10.96
C LYS A 29 5.89 -1.29 -11.21
N GLY A 30 6.89 -1.76 -10.46
CA GLY A 30 8.29 -1.38 -10.64
C GLY A 30 8.84 -1.77 -12.01
N ILE A 31 8.48 -2.94 -12.54
CA ILE A 31 8.89 -3.37 -13.89
C ILE A 31 8.21 -2.50 -14.96
N GLU A 32 6.91 -2.22 -14.85
CA GLU A 32 6.21 -1.35 -15.81
C GLU A 32 6.88 0.03 -15.92
N VAL A 33 7.19 0.65 -14.78
CA VAL A 33 7.90 1.94 -14.73
C VAL A 33 9.34 1.79 -15.19
N GLY A 34 10.03 0.71 -14.81
CA GLY A 34 11.41 0.46 -15.21
C GLY A 34 11.59 0.30 -16.72
N ILE A 35 10.66 -0.38 -17.41
CA ILE A 35 10.66 -0.48 -18.88
C ILE A 35 10.54 0.92 -19.48
N THR A 36 9.58 1.71 -18.99
CA THR A 36 9.33 3.08 -19.48
C THR A 36 10.56 3.97 -19.29
N GLU A 37 11.20 3.90 -18.13
CA GLU A 37 12.41 4.67 -17.83
C GLU A 37 13.61 4.22 -18.67
N ILE A 38 13.79 2.92 -18.94
CA ILE A 38 14.85 2.42 -19.83
C ILE A 38 14.67 2.95 -21.26
N ILE A 39 13.44 2.94 -21.76
CA ILE A 39 13.11 3.51 -23.08
C ILE A 39 13.42 5.01 -23.09
N LYS A 40 13.02 5.75 -22.05
CA LYS A 40 13.29 7.19 -21.92
C LYS A 40 14.79 7.53 -21.86
N ILE A 41 15.59 6.71 -21.17
CA ILE A 41 17.06 6.85 -21.14
C ILE A 41 17.64 6.74 -22.56
N PHE A 42 17.14 5.80 -23.35
CA PHE A 42 17.52 5.66 -24.75
C PHE A 42 17.10 6.86 -25.60
N GLU A 43 15.82 7.27 -25.50
CA GLU A 43 15.25 8.37 -26.27
C GLU A 43 15.90 9.73 -25.98
N THR A 44 16.39 9.93 -24.75
CA THR A 44 17.13 11.15 -24.37
C THR A 44 18.45 11.28 -25.15
N THR A 45 19.03 10.16 -25.59
CA THR A 45 20.34 10.11 -26.24
C THR A 45 20.24 9.90 -27.75
N ARG A 46 19.19 9.23 -28.23
CA ARG A 46 19.06 8.78 -29.63
C ARG A 46 17.61 8.91 -30.12
N THR A 47 17.45 9.20 -31.41
CA THR A 47 16.16 9.19 -32.12
C THR A 47 16.10 8.00 -33.07
N SER A 48 15.86 6.82 -32.53
CA SER A 48 15.78 5.56 -33.28
C SER A 48 14.56 4.75 -32.84
N LYS A 49 14.22 3.71 -33.61
CA LYS A 49 13.12 2.79 -33.31
C LYS A 49 13.34 2.12 -31.94
N VAL A 50 12.32 2.14 -31.08
CA VAL A 50 12.32 1.52 -29.74
C VAL A 50 11.48 0.23 -29.73
N PRO A 51 11.91 -0.80 -28.99
CA PRO A 51 11.14 -2.04 -28.86
C PRO A 51 9.94 -1.88 -27.93
N GLU A 52 8.88 -2.62 -28.21
CA GLU A 52 7.78 -2.83 -27.27
C GLU A 52 8.14 -4.00 -26.36
N ILE A 53 8.73 -3.69 -25.20
CA ILE A 53 9.06 -4.68 -24.18
C ILE A 53 7.88 -4.81 -23.23
N THR A 54 7.34 -6.02 -23.08
CA THR A 54 6.19 -6.27 -22.22
C THR A 54 6.61 -6.71 -20.82
N LEU A 55 5.75 -6.43 -19.84
CA LEU A 55 5.92 -6.92 -18.46
C LEU A 55 6.09 -8.45 -18.42
N GLU A 56 5.31 -9.18 -19.23
CA GLU A 56 5.30 -10.64 -19.26
C GLU A 56 6.63 -11.20 -19.73
N GLN A 57 7.26 -10.59 -20.74
CA GLN A 57 8.60 -10.97 -21.21
C GLN A 57 9.63 -10.89 -20.07
N ILE A 58 9.62 -9.79 -19.30
CA ILE A 58 10.55 -9.61 -18.18
C ILE A 58 10.25 -10.59 -17.04
N LEU A 59 8.98 -10.81 -16.70
CA LEU A 59 8.59 -11.72 -15.63
C LEU A 59 8.87 -13.20 -15.97
N SER A 60 8.74 -13.59 -17.24
CA SER A 60 9.04 -14.95 -17.71
C SER A 60 10.50 -15.36 -17.48
N SER A 61 11.40 -14.40 -17.28
CA SER A 61 12.80 -14.69 -16.91
C SER A 61 12.96 -15.34 -15.54
N GLY A 62 11.96 -15.21 -14.64
CA GLY A 62 12.02 -15.67 -13.25
C GLY A 62 13.00 -14.90 -12.36
N LYS A 63 13.72 -13.89 -12.89
CA LYS A 63 14.76 -13.14 -12.17
C LYS A 63 14.19 -12.11 -11.20
N PHE A 64 13.02 -11.55 -11.51
CA PHE A 64 12.40 -10.45 -10.77
C PHE A 64 11.28 -10.94 -9.85
N THR A 65 11.59 -11.88 -8.95
CA THR A 65 10.59 -12.48 -8.04
C THR A 65 10.68 -11.94 -6.62
N LYS A 66 11.86 -11.49 -6.20
CA LYS A 66 12.13 -10.99 -4.84
C LYS A 66 12.30 -9.48 -4.80
N SER A 67 12.91 -8.91 -5.83
CA SER A 67 13.19 -7.49 -5.97
C SER A 67 13.27 -7.10 -7.44
N VAL A 68 13.16 -5.80 -7.68
CA VAL A 68 13.37 -5.21 -9.01
C VAL A 68 14.32 -4.03 -8.87
N SER A 69 15.27 -3.94 -9.79
CA SER A 69 16.25 -2.86 -9.90
C SER A 69 16.35 -2.47 -11.37
N LEU A 70 16.42 -1.16 -11.64
CA LEU A 70 16.53 -0.64 -13.00
C LEU A 70 17.78 -1.20 -13.72
N PHE A 71 18.90 -1.33 -13.01
CA PHE A 71 20.13 -1.90 -13.58
C PHE A 71 19.96 -3.38 -13.93
N ASP A 72 19.34 -4.17 -13.06
CA ASP A 72 19.12 -5.60 -13.32
C ASP A 72 18.15 -5.81 -14.49
N MET A 73 17.17 -4.93 -14.65
CA MET A 73 16.28 -4.90 -15.81
C MET A 73 17.04 -4.57 -17.09
N ALA A 74 17.85 -3.50 -17.09
CA ALA A 74 18.69 -3.14 -18.23
C ALA A 74 19.65 -4.28 -18.59
N LYS A 75 20.25 -4.93 -17.59
CA LYS A 75 21.12 -6.10 -17.77
C LYS A 75 20.39 -7.31 -18.32
N HIS A 76 19.12 -7.50 -17.96
CA HIS A 76 18.34 -8.57 -18.57
C HIS A 76 18.03 -8.24 -20.03
N ILE A 77 17.67 -6.99 -20.35
CA ILE A 77 17.42 -6.54 -21.71
C ILE A 77 18.68 -6.68 -22.58
N SER A 78 19.87 -6.41 -22.04
CA SER A 78 21.12 -6.64 -22.78
C SER A 78 21.39 -8.12 -23.10
N THR A 79 20.74 -9.07 -22.42
CA THR A 79 20.79 -10.49 -22.81
C THR A 79 19.84 -10.87 -23.96
N MET A 80 18.93 -9.98 -24.37
CA MET A 80 17.91 -10.25 -25.39
C MET A 80 18.38 -9.89 -26.82
N TYR A 81 19.68 -10.03 -27.10
CA TYR A 81 20.28 -9.58 -28.36
C TYR A 81 19.59 -10.16 -29.60
N GLU A 82 19.42 -11.49 -29.64
CA GLU A 82 18.88 -12.17 -30.81
C GLU A 82 17.46 -11.71 -31.15
N GLU A 83 16.59 -11.58 -30.15
CA GLU A 83 15.20 -11.13 -30.31
C GLU A 83 15.12 -9.66 -30.76
N LEU A 84 15.93 -8.79 -30.15
CA LEU A 84 15.93 -7.36 -30.46
C LEU A 84 16.57 -7.08 -31.83
N GLN A 85 17.65 -7.79 -32.17
CA GLN A 85 18.33 -7.68 -33.45
C GLN A 85 17.42 -8.14 -34.60
N ALA A 86 16.73 -9.27 -34.44
CA ALA A 86 15.80 -9.80 -35.45
C ALA A 86 14.66 -8.83 -35.78
N GLN A 87 14.23 -8.02 -34.81
CA GLN A 87 13.17 -7.02 -34.97
C GLN A 87 13.66 -5.63 -35.40
N GLY A 88 14.97 -5.49 -35.66
CA GLY A 88 15.59 -4.25 -36.10
C GLY A 88 15.91 -3.25 -34.97
N PHE A 89 15.97 -3.70 -33.72
CA PHE A 89 16.27 -2.90 -32.53
C PHE A 89 17.74 -2.98 -32.10
N GLY A 90 18.66 -3.31 -33.01
CA GLY A 90 20.09 -3.44 -32.71
C GLY A 90 20.74 -2.19 -32.12
N GLN A 91 20.30 -0.99 -32.56
CA GLN A 91 20.77 0.29 -32.02
C GLN A 91 20.32 0.50 -30.57
N PHE A 92 19.07 0.12 -30.25
CA PHE A 92 18.56 0.14 -28.89
C PHE A 92 19.35 -0.82 -28.01
N TRP A 93 19.51 -2.06 -28.46
CA TRP A 93 20.25 -3.07 -27.73
C TRP A 93 21.70 -2.63 -27.46
N SER A 94 22.43 -2.18 -28.49
CA SER A 94 23.84 -1.78 -28.36
C SER A 94 24.04 -0.66 -27.34
N GLN A 95 23.09 0.27 -27.25
CA GLN A 95 23.15 1.35 -26.26
C GLN A 95 22.94 0.83 -24.84
N ILE A 96 21.93 -0.01 -24.63
CA ILE A 96 21.65 -0.59 -23.31
C ILE A 96 22.78 -1.54 -22.89
N ASP A 97 23.32 -2.32 -23.83
CA ASP A 97 24.46 -3.21 -23.61
C ASP A 97 25.70 -2.43 -23.15
N GLY A 98 26.08 -1.36 -23.86
CA GLY A 98 27.21 -0.52 -23.46
C GLY A 98 27.00 0.15 -22.10
N MET A 99 25.80 0.63 -21.80
CA MET A 99 25.47 1.21 -20.48
C MET A 99 25.63 0.21 -19.32
N VAL A 100 25.40 -1.07 -19.57
CA VAL A 100 25.43 -2.10 -18.52
C VAL A 100 26.79 -2.78 -18.42
N ASN A 101 27.34 -3.20 -19.56
CA ASN A 101 28.53 -4.03 -19.63
C ASN A 101 29.83 -3.23 -19.74
N ASP A 102 29.82 -2.09 -20.44
CA ASP A 102 31.03 -1.26 -20.59
C ASP A 102 31.15 -0.22 -19.47
N GLU A 103 30.05 0.47 -19.11
CA GLU A 103 30.06 1.49 -18.05
C GLU A 103 29.97 0.90 -16.63
N GLY A 104 29.25 -0.22 -16.50
CA GLY A 104 29.01 -0.88 -15.22
C GLY A 104 28.03 -0.16 -14.29
N ILE A 105 27.67 -0.86 -13.20
CA ILE A 105 26.58 -0.47 -12.29
C ILE A 105 26.78 0.90 -11.61
N VAL A 106 28.01 1.28 -11.29
CA VAL A 106 28.29 2.54 -10.56
C VAL A 106 27.98 3.75 -11.44
N ILE A 107 28.46 3.75 -12.67
CA ILE A 107 28.24 4.85 -13.62
C ILE A 107 26.77 4.89 -14.03
N PHE A 108 26.18 3.73 -14.33
CA PHE A 108 24.76 3.60 -14.62
C PHE A 108 23.89 4.22 -13.51
N ASN A 109 24.14 3.84 -12.26
CA ASN A 109 23.34 4.34 -11.13
C ASN A 109 23.52 5.85 -10.91
N THR A 110 24.73 6.36 -11.15
CA THR A 110 25.02 7.79 -11.02
C THR A 110 24.25 8.61 -12.05
N ARG A 111 24.23 8.16 -13.31
CA ARG A 111 23.54 8.85 -14.41
C ARG A 111 22.02 8.71 -14.36
N ASN A 112 21.53 7.57 -13.88
CA ASN A 112 20.11 7.21 -13.91
C ASN A 112 19.47 7.26 -12.51
N SER A 113 20.03 8.04 -11.58
CA SER A 113 19.56 8.12 -10.19
C SER A 113 18.07 8.50 -10.07
N ALA A 114 17.60 9.43 -10.90
CA ALA A 114 16.18 9.82 -10.94
C ALA A 114 15.27 8.67 -11.41
N SER A 115 15.67 7.94 -12.47
CA SER A 115 14.94 6.78 -12.97
C SER A 115 14.95 5.62 -11.97
N ILE A 116 16.03 5.42 -11.23
CA ILE A 116 16.10 4.43 -10.15
C ILE A 116 15.14 4.79 -9.02
N ALA A 117 15.09 6.07 -8.63
CA ALA A 117 14.14 6.56 -7.64
C ALA A 117 12.69 6.38 -8.12
N ALA A 118 12.41 6.63 -9.41
CA ALA A 118 11.09 6.39 -9.99
C ALA A 118 10.67 4.91 -9.90
N VAL A 119 11.57 3.98 -10.22
CA VAL A 119 11.29 2.54 -10.06
C VAL A 119 11.08 2.16 -8.60
N ALA A 120 11.90 2.66 -7.68
CA ALA A 120 11.75 2.39 -6.25
C ALA A 120 10.40 2.91 -5.73
N ASN A 121 10.02 4.14 -6.10
CA ASN A 121 8.72 4.72 -5.75
C ASN A 121 7.57 3.89 -6.33
N ALA A 122 7.66 3.49 -7.59
CA ALA A 122 6.64 2.65 -8.25
C ALA A 122 6.45 1.30 -7.55
N VAL A 123 7.53 0.70 -7.03
CA VAL A 123 7.45 -0.53 -6.22
C VAL A 123 6.67 -0.28 -4.93
N GLU A 124 6.97 0.80 -4.22
CA GLU A 124 6.28 1.14 -2.97
C GLU A 124 4.80 1.53 -3.23
N GLU A 125 4.52 2.26 -4.31
CA GLU A 125 3.16 2.56 -4.75
C GLU A 125 2.37 1.30 -5.09
N GLY A 126 2.98 0.35 -5.80
CA GLY A 126 2.35 -0.93 -6.13
C GLY A 126 2.06 -1.79 -4.89
N LYS A 127 2.98 -1.82 -3.91
CA LYS A 127 2.77 -2.47 -2.61
C LYS A 127 1.62 -1.80 -1.85
N ALA A 128 1.66 -0.47 -1.75
CA ALA A 128 0.66 0.32 -1.04
C ALA A 128 -0.73 0.15 -1.66
N ALA A 129 -0.84 0.14 -2.98
CA ALA A 129 -2.09 -0.09 -3.69
C ALA A 129 -2.65 -1.49 -3.41
N ALA A 130 -1.81 -2.53 -3.44
CA ALA A 130 -2.25 -3.89 -3.13
C ALA A 130 -2.73 -4.05 -1.68
N ILE A 131 -2.02 -3.42 -0.73
CA ILE A 131 -2.43 -3.38 0.69
C ILE A 131 -3.75 -2.62 0.81
N ALA A 132 -3.89 -1.45 0.17
CA ALA A 132 -5.11 -0.66 0.19
C ALA A 132 -6.33 -1.44 -0.32
N VAL A 133 -6.16 -2.25 -1.39
CA VAL A 133 -7.21 -3.15 -1.89
C VAL A 133 -7.61 -4.19 -0.86
N GLU A 134 -6.65 -4.80 -0.14
CA GLU A 134 -6.97 -5.74 0.95
C GLU A 134 -7.69 -5.04 2.11
N HIS A 135 -7.23 -3.88 2.54
CA HIS A 135 -7.89 -3.10 3.59
C HIS A 135 -9.31 -2.66 3.16
N ALA A 136 -9.49 -2.26 1.90
CA ALA A 136 -10.78 -1.89 1.34
C ALA A 136 -11.81 -3.02 1.48
N LYS A 137 -11.40 -4.29 1.37
CA LYS A 137 -12.32 -5.43 1.60
C LYS A 137 -12.89 -5.44 3.00
N TYR A 138 -12.18 -4.94 4.01
CA TYR A 138 -12.64 -4.94 5.40
C TYR A 138 -13.27 -3.62 5.83
N THR A 139 -13.23 -2.57 5.00
CA THR A 139 -13.85 -1.25 5.31
C THR A 139 -15.33 -1.37 5.70
N HIS A 140 -16.09 -2.27 5.07
CA HIS A 140 -17.49 -2.52 5.42
C HIS A 140 -17.66 -3.07 6.85
N LEU A 141 -16.71 -3.88 7.36
CA LEU A 141 -16.74 -4.38 8.73
C LEU A 141 -16.50 -3.25 9.74
N TYR A 142 -15.59 -2.32 9.42
CA TYR A 142 -15.35 -1.16 10.29
C TYR A 142 -16.60 -0.27 10.40
N ASN A 143 -17.33 -0.08 9.31
CA ASN A 143 -18.61 0.64 9.35
C ASN A 143 -19.64 -0.09 10.23
N ALA A 144 -19.81 -1.41 10.03
CA ALA A 144 -20.74 -2.20 10.83
C ALA A 144 -20.40 -2.17 12.33
N ILE A 145 -19.11 -2.27 12.66
CA ILE A 145 -18.60 -2.14 14.04
C ILE A 145 -18.87 -0.74 14.58
N GLY A 146 -18.57 0.32 13.82
CA GLY A 146 -18.82 1.71 14.21
C GLY A 146 -20.29 2.00 14.50
N TYR A 147 -21.21 1.51 13.65
CA TYR A 147 -22.65 1.63 13.88
C TYR A 147 -23.13 0.87 15.12
N SER A 148 -22.56 -0.30 15.40
CA SER A 148 -22.87 -1.07 16.62
C SER A 148 -22.46 -0.31 17.88
N PHE A 149 -21.25 0.24 17.93
CA PHE A 149 -20.80 1.08 19.04
C PHE A 149 -21.64 2.36 19.18
N LEU A 150 -21.96 3.03 18.06
CA LEU A 150 -22.81 4.22 18.06
C LEU A 150 -24.21 3.92 18.62
N ALA A 151 -24.80 2.77 18.26
CA ALA A 151 -26.09 2.34 18.78
C ALA A 151 -26.06 2.13 20.30
N ILE A 152 -25.02 1.49 20.84
CA ILE A 152 -24.84 1.30 22.28
C ILE A 152 -24.73 2.66 23.00
N LEU A 153 -23.94 3.59 22.45
CA LEU A 153 -23.79 4.93 23.01
C LEU A 153 -25.12 5.70 23.07
N ILE A 154 -25.94 5.62 22.01
CA ILE A 154 -27.26 6.26 21.97
C ILE A 154 -28.17 5.69 23.07
N ILE A 155 -28.23 4.36 23.22
CA ILE A 155 -29.05 3.71 24.26
C ILE A 155 -28.62 4.17 25.66
N VAL A 156 -27.31 4.17 25.93
CA VAL A 156 -26.75 4.63 27.21
C VAL A 156 -27.06 6.10 27.46
N LEU A 157 -26.92 6.97 26.45
CA LEU A 157 -27.24 8.39 26.56
C LEU A 157 -28.71 8.62 26.92
N VAL A 158 -29.63 7.91 26.26
CA VAL A 158 -31.07 7.96 26.55
C VAL A 158 -31.35 7.51 27.98
N MET A 159 -30.73 6.41 28.43
CA MET A 159 -30.84 5.96 29.82
C MET A 159 -30.37 7.02 30.82
N ILE A 160 -29.25 7.70 30.55
CA ILE A 160 -28.72 8.76 31.40
C ILE A 160 -29.69 9.95 31.46
N ILE A 161 -30.24 10.39 30.34
CA ILE A 161 -31.19 11.52 30.30
C ILE A 161 -32.44 11.18 31.12
N ILE A 162 -33.07 10.02 30.88
CA ILE A 162 -34.25 9.57 31.62
C ILE A 162 -33.91 9.45 33.12
N TYR A 163 -32.76 8.87 33.44
CA TYR A 163 -32.28 8.75 34.82
C TYR A 163 -32.12 10.12 35.50
N LEU A 164 -31.51 11.09 34.83
CA LEU A 164 -31.33 12.44 35.35
C LEU A 164 -32.68 13.13 35.59
N VAL A 165 -33.62 13.00 34.66
CA VAL A 165 -34.99 13.54 34.82
C VAL A 165 -35.69 12.91 36.03
N LEU A 166 -35.64 11.58 36.18
CA LEU A 166 -36.25 10.88 37.32
C LEU A 166 -35.57 11.23 38.64
N ARG A 167 -34.23 11.35 38.66
CA ARG A 167 -33.45 11.75 39.83
C ARG A 167 -33.80 13.18 40.24
N TYR A 168 -33.90 14.08 39.29
CA TYR A 168 -34.27 15.47 39.51
C TYR A 168 -35.70 15.57 40.08
N ARG A 169 -36.66 14.85 39.51
CA ARG A 169 -38.05 14.79 40.03
C ARG A 169 -38.11 14.28 41.47
N ARG A 170 -37.36 13.22 41.82
CA ARG A 170 -37.31 12.69 43.19
C ARG A 170 -36.74 13.72 44.17
N LYS A 171 -35.62 14.38 43.84
CA LYS A 171 -35.06 15.44 44.70
C LYS A 171 -36.01 16.62 44.89
N LYS A 172 -36.72 17.04 43.84
CA LYS A 172 -37.70 18.14 43.93
C LYS A 172 -38.87 17.81 44.87
N LYS A 173 -39.37 16.57 44.84
CA LYS A 173 -40.43 16.12 45.77
C LYS A 173 -39.97 16.14 47.24
N MET A 174 -38.74 15.70 47.52
CA MET A 174 -38.21 15.70 48.89
C MET A 174 -37.97 17.11 49.45
N LYS A 175 -37.50 18.04 48.62
CA LYS A 175 -37.35 19.45 49.03
C LYS A 175 -38.69 20.08 49.44
N LYS A 176 -39.75 19.86 48.65
CA LYS A 176 -41.09 20.35 48.99
C LYS A 176 -41.60 19.77 50.30
N LYS A 177 -41.41 18.47 50.55
CA LYS A 177 -41.82 17.83 51.81
C LYS A 177 -41.14 18.45 53.04
N ALA A 178 -39.84 18.73 52.95
CA ALA A 178 -39.09 19.35 54.04
C ALA A 178 -39.61 20.75 54.41
N GLU A 179 -40.06 21.52 53.40
CA GLU A 179 -40.62 22.86 53.57
C GLU A 179 -41.98 22.81 54.29
N TYR A 180 -42.87 21.89 53.88
CA TYR A 180 -44.15 21.67 54.56
C TYR A 180 -43.99 21.21 56.02
N THR A 181 -43.04 20.31 56.32
CA THR A 181 -42.76 19.93 57.72
C THR A 181 -42.25 21.08 58.56
N LYS A 182 -41.60 22.08 57.95
CA LYS A 182 -41.10 23.26 58.65
C LYS A 182 -42.23 24.23 59.00
N LEU A 183 -43.14 24.45 58.06
CA LEU A 183 -44.31 25.31 58.25
C LEU A 183 -45.31 24.76 59.28
N LEU A 184 -45.40 23.43 59.42
CA LEU A 184 -46.33 22.78 60.33
C LEU A 184 -45.83 22.68 61.78
N ASN A 185 -44.53 22.93 62.00
CA ASN A 185 -43.88 22.87 63.32
C ASN A 185 -43.68 24.26 63.96
N GLN A 186 -44.20 25.31 63.31
CA GLN A 186 -44.42 26.64 63.89
C GLN A 186 -45.88 26.74 64.34
#